data_AF-A0A094B3U6-F1
#
_entry.id   AF-A0A094B3U6-F1
#
_cell.length_a   1.000
_cell.length_b   1.000
_cell.length_c   1.000
_cell.angle_alpha   90.00
_cell.angle_beta   90.00
_cell.angle_gamma   90.00
#
_symmetry.space_group_name_H-M   'P 1'
#
loop_
_entity.id
_entity.type
_entity.pdbx_description
1 polymer ?
#
loop_
_entity_poly.entity_id
_entity_poly.type
_entity_poly.pdbx_seq_one_letter_code
_entity_poly.pdbx_strand_id
1 'polypeptide(L)'
;MQELTFKESTILSAFWKAGMWPISCNIALQKLRTYLQPTPTGPVEPTTPTLLRPITPIPTTFQGVEQGLQRWKTRVLEAFSSPSRQSYSNWATGAARVLAASQLQELDLRAIQQQVKDSKKKRGRGQL
;
A
#
# COMPACT_ATOMS: atom_id res chain seq x y z
N MET A 1 -28.36 5.70 16.23
CA MET A 1 -28.80 6.18 14.89
C MET A 1 -29.00 5.07 13.86
N GLN A 2 -28.16 4.02 13.81
CA GLN A 2 -28.34 2.92 12.84
C GLN A 2 -29.71 2.20 12.96
N GLU A 3 -30.23 2.04 14.18
CA GLU A 3 -31.53 1.37 14.41
C GLU A 3 -32.74 2.14 13.83
N LEU A 4 -32.63 3.45 13.59
CA LEU A 4 -33.69 4.24 12.95
C LEU A 4 -33.70 4.05 11.43
N THR A 5 -32.56 3.66 10.83
CA THR A 5 -32.36 3.56 9.39
C THR A 5 -32.74 2.19 8.82
N PHE A 6 -32.74 1.14 9.64
CA PHE A 6 -33.02 -0.25 9.24
C PHE A 6 -34.42 -0.72 9.67
N LYS A 7 -35.42 0.16 9.67
CA LYS A 7 -36.81 -0.28 9.81
C LYS A 7 -37.23 -1.00 8.53
N GLU A 8 -37.94 -2.10 8.67
CA GLU A 8 -38.44 -2.89 7.53
C GLU A 8 -39.23 -2.04 6.52
N SER A 9 -40.03 -1.08 7.02
CA SER A 9 -40.76 -0.12 6.19
C SER A 9 -39.85 0.81 5.39
N THR A 10 -38.72 1.23 5.95
CA THR A 10 -37.71 2.05 5.26
C THR A 10 -37.02 1.23 4.17
N ILE A 11 -36.70 -0.04 4.46
CA ILE A 11 -36.10 -0.96 3.49
C ILE A 11 -37.10 -1.21 2.35
N LEU A 12 -38.34 -1.62 2.65
CA LEU A 12 -39.38 -1.85 1.63
C LEU A 12 -39.64 -0.60 0.80
N SER A 13 -39.72 0.59 1.42
CA SER A 13 -39.90 1.85 0.69
C SER A 13 -38.72 2.17 -0.23
N ALA A 14 -37.48 1.93 0.19
CA ALA A 14 -36.30 2.12 -0.64
C ALA A 14 -36.31 1.18 -1.86
N PHE A 15 -36.67 -0.10 -1.65
CA PHE A 15 -36.79 -1.07 -2.74
C PHE A 15 -37.96 -0.75 -3.68
N TRP A 16 -39.07 -0.24 -3.16
CA TRP A 16 -40.21 0.26 -3.96
C TRP A 16 -39.78 1.45 -4.83
N LYS A 17 -39.09 2.44 -4.24
CA LYS A 17 -38.54 3.61 -4.95
C LYS A 17 -37.51 3.23 -6.01
N ALA A 18 -36.73 2.18 -5.77
CA ALA A 18 -35.78 1.64 -6.74
C ALA A 18 -36.44 0.79 -7.83
N GLY A 19 -37.75 0.54 -7.76
CA GLY A 19 -38.47 -0.34 -8.69
C GLY A 19 -38.08 -1.82 -8.57
N MET A 20 -37.57 -2.23 -7.41
CA MET A 20 -37.08 -3.58 -7.11
C MET A 20 -38.08 -4.42 -6.28
N TRP A 21 -39.18 -3.81 -5.85
CA TRP A 21 -40.25 -4.46 -5.10
C TRP A 21 -41.63 -4.24 -5.75
N PRO A 22 -42.50 -5.28 -5.85
CA PRO A 22 -42.26 -6.68 -5.46
C PRO A 22 -41.16 -7.33 -6.32
N ILE A 23 -40.43 -8.28 -5.74
CA ILE A 23 -39.29 -8.92 -6.41
C ILE A 23 -39.79 -9.61 -7.67
N SER A 24 -39.43 -9.04 -8.82
CA SER A 24 -39.65 -9.65 -10.13
C SER A 24 -38.32 -10.12 -10.67
N CYS A 25 -38.18 -11.43 -10.87
CA CYS A 25 -36.97 -12.02 -11.45
C CYS A 25 -36.65 -11.42 -12.82
N ASN A 26 -37.67 -11.04 -13.60
CA ASN A 26 -37.49 -10.41 -14.91
C ASN A 26 -36.88 -9.01 -14.78
N ILE A 27 -37.40 -8.19 -13.85
CA ILE A 27 -36.85 -6.84 -13.57
C ILE A 27 -35.43 -6.94 -13.03
N ALA A 28 -35.17 -7.89 -12.11
CA ALA A 28 -33.83 -8.12 -11.57
C ALA A 28 -32.84 -8.53 -12.67
N LEU A 29 -33.23 -9.42 -13.59
CA LEU A 29 -32.41 -9.82 -14.73
C LEU A 29 -32.18 -8.67 -15.72
N GLN A 30 -33.18 -7.82 -15.98
CA GLN A 30 -33.01 -6.62 -16.81
C GLN A 30 -32.03 -5.64 -16.20
N LYS A 31 -32.13 -5.37 -14.89
CA LYS A 31 -31.19 -4.49 -14.18
C LYS A 31 -29.78 -5.06 -14.18
N LEU A 32 -29.61 -6.36 -13.94
CA LEU A 32 -28.33 -7.05 -14.08
C LEU A 32 -27.75 -6.88 -15.49
N ARG A 33 -28.58 -7.01 -16.53
CA ARG A 33 -28.15 -6.76 -17.91
C ARG A 33 -27.73 -5.30 -18.15
N THR A 34 -28.37 -4.33 -17.51
CA THR A 34 -27.95 -2.91 -17.58
C THR A 34 -26.54 -2.71 -17.01
N TYR A 35 -26.18 -3.41 -15.94
CA TYR A 35 -24.83 -3.34 -15.37
C TYR A 35 -23.80 -4.23 -16.08
N LEU A 36 -24.26 -5.28 -16.78
CA LEU A 36 -23.41 -6.15 -17.61
C LEU A 36 -23.15 -5.58 -19.00
N GLN A 37 -24.01 -4.67 -19.48
CA GLN A 37 -23.70 -3.91 -20.67
C GLN A 37 -22.58 -2.93 -20.33
N PRO A 38 -21.45 -2.94 -21.06
CA PRO A 38 -20.52 -1.84 -20.98
C PRO A 38 -21.29 -0.59 -21.41
N THR A 39 -21.48 0.35 -20.48
CA THR A 39 -21.93 1.69 -20.84
C THR A 39 -21.09 2.14 -22.03
N PRO A 40 -21.70 2.58 -23.15
CA PRO A 40 -20.96 3.29 -24.18
C PRO A 40 -20.63 4.66 -23.61
N THR A 41 -19.72 4.67 -22.64
CA THR A 41 -18.87 5.82 -22.38
C THR A 41 -18.11 5.97 -23.68
N GLY A 42 -18.44 6.99 -24.48
CA GLY A 42 -17.58 7.43 -25.58
C GLY A 42 -16.13 7.49 -25.10
N PRO A 43 -15.13 7.35 -25.98
CA PRO A 43 -13.77 6.92 -25.63
C PRO A 43 -13.20 7.75 -24.48
N VAL A 44 -13.47 7.32 -23.26
CA VAL A 44 -12.65 7.61 -22.11
C VAL A 44 -11.62 6.52 -22.23
N GLU A 45 -10.63 6.82 -23.08
CA GLU A 45 -9.31 6.26 -22.88
C GLU A 45 -9.10 6.25 -21.36
N PRO A 46 -8.77 5.11 -20.74
CA PRO A 46 -8.14 5.20 -19.45
C PRO A 46 -6.93 6.09 -19.71
N THR A 47 -7.00 7.36 -19.31
CA THR A 47 -5.81 8.20 -19.20
C THR A 47 -5.05 7.60 -18.05
N THR A 48 -4.42 6.44 -18.29
CA THR A 48 -3.27 5.99 -17.55
C THR A 48 -2.35 7.18 -17.62
N PRO A 49 -2.10 7.88 -16.50
CA PRO A 49 -1.20 9.01 -16.54
C PRO A 49 0.11 8.45 -17.07
N THR A 50 0.45 8.84 -18.30
CA THR A 50 1.72 8.47 -18.91
C THR A 50 2.76 9.25 -18.12
N LEU A 51 3.23 8.65 -17.04
CA LEU A 51 4.29 9.20 -16.23
C LEU A 51 5.57 9.02 -17.04
N LEU A 52 5.88 10.04 -17.84
CA LEU A 52 7.09 10.13 -18.67
C LEU A 52 8.38 9.93 -17.85
N ARG A 53 8.30 10.02 -16.51
CA ARG A 53 9.34 9.64 -15.57
C ARG A 53 8.71 9.00 -14.33
N PRO A 54 9.40 8.06 -13.65
CA PRO A 54 9.04 7.68 -12.29
C PRO A 54 8.95 8.93 -11.43
N ILE A 55 7.75 9.26 -10.90
CA ILE A 55 7.55 10.42 -10.01
C ILE A 55 8.45 10.30 -8.77
N THR A 56 8.77 9.07 -8.39
CA THR A 56 9.71 8.75 -7.33
C THR A 56 10.83 7.86 -7.87
N PRO A 57 12.10 8.29 -7.78
CA PRO A 57 13.21 7.40 -8.06
C PRO A 57 13.21 6.23 -7.08
N ILE A 58 13.60 5.05 -7.55
CA ILE A 58 13.82 3.89 -6.69
C ILE A 58 14.97 4.24 -5.73
N PRO A 59 14.77 4.18 -4.41
CA PRO A 59 15.82 4.53 -3.47
C PRO A 59 16.97 3.53 -3.60
N THR A 60 18.17 4.04 -3.87
CA THR A 60 19.42 3.25 -3.93
C THR A 60 20.25 3.36 -2.66
N THR A 61 19.86 4.27 -1.76
CA THR A 61 20.56 4.51 -0.49
C THR A 61 19.63 4.22 0.68
N PHE A 62 20.23 3.79 1.79
CA PHE A 62 19.51 3.56 3.04
C PHE A 62 18.70 4.80 3.46
N GLN A 63 19.34 5.97 3.44
CA GLN A 63 18.71 7.23 3.81
C GLN A 63 17.50 7.56 2.92
N GLY A 64 17.58 7.22 1.62
CA GLY A 64 16.46 7.37 0.70
C GLY A 64 15.28 6.47 1.05
N VAL A 65 15.53 5.23 1.48
CA VAL A 65 14.49 4.31 1.96
C VAL A 65 13.86 4.82 3.25
N GLU A 66 14.66 5.24 4.23
CA GLU A 66 14.19 5.73 5.52
C GLU A 66 13.33 6.99 5.38
N GLN A 67 13.80 7.97 4.60
CA GLN A 67 13.04 9.18 4.30
C GLN A 67 11.76 8.88 3.54
N GLY A 68 11.81 7.96 2.58
CA GLY A 68 10.63 7.49 1.86
C GLY A 68 9.60 6.86 2.79
N LEU A 69 10.04 6.00 3.70
CA LEU A 69 9.18 5.34 4.68
C LEU A 69 8.47 6.36 5.58
N GLN A 70 9.20 7.36 6.10
CA GLN A 70 8.60 8.42 6.91
C GLN A 70 7.61 9.30 6.11
N ARG A 71 7.99 9.69 4.89
CA ARG A 71 7.15 10.50 4.00
C ARG A 71 5.83 9.81 3.66
N TRP A 72 5.87 8.52 3.36
CA TRP A 72 4.68 7.77 2.97
C TRP A 72 3.88 7.28 4.16
N LYS A 73 4.50 7.12 5.34
CA LYS A 73 3.79 6.78 6.57
C LYS A 73 2.65 7.76 6.83
N THR A 74 2.87 9.08 6.71
CA THR A 74 1.81 10.06 6.97
C THR A 74 0.80 10.16 5.83
N ARG A 75 1.26 10.19 4.57
CA ARG A 75 0.40 10.39 3.38
C ARG A 75 -0.52 9.22 3.07
N VAL A 76 -0.08 7.98 3.32
CA VAL A 76 -0.83 6.78 2.94
C VAL A 76 -1.90 6.44 3.98
N LEU A 77 -1.68 6.76 5.27
CA LEU A 77 -2.63 6.43 6.33
C LEU A 77 -3.99 7.14 6.15
N GLU A 78 -4.01 8.35 5.59
CA GLU A 78 -5.25 9.10 5.32
C GLU A 78 -6.16 8.39 4.31
N ALA A 79 -5.57 7.73 3.31
CA ALA A 79 -6.30 7.03 2.25
C ALA A 79 -6.81 5.64 2.67
N PHE A 80 -6.32 5.08 3.79
CA PHE A 80 -6.67 3.73 4.23
C PHE A 80 -7.82 3.71 5.23
N SER A 81 -8.65 2.66 5.10
CA SER A 81 -9.65 2.27 6.10
C SER A 81 -8.99 1.86 7.42
N SER A 82 -9.73 1.86 8.53
CA SER A 82 -9.18 1.62 9.86
C SER A 82 -8.36 0.32 9.99
N PRO A 83 -8.81 -0.86 9.50
CA PRO A 83 -8.01 -2.09 9.57
C PRO A 83 -6.74 -2.03 8.73
N SER A 84 -6.83 -1.53 7.49
CA SER A 84 -5.69 -1.38 6.58
C SER A 84 -4.68 -0.36 7.10
N ARG A 85 -5.15 0.72 7.70
CA ARG A 85 -4.34 1.76 8.35
C ARG A 85 -3.52 1.16 9.50
N GLN A 86 -4.14 0.36 10.36
CA GLN A 86 -3.45 -0.29 11.47
C GLN A 86 -2.41 -1.30 10.98
N SER A 87 -2.78 -2.14 10.00
CA SER A 87 -1.87 -3.11 9.39
C SER A 87 -0.64 -2.44 8.78
N TYR A 88 -0.84 -1.38 7.99
CA TYR A 88 0.25 -0.61 7.39
C TYR A 88 1.13 0.09 8.44
N SER A 89 0.54 0.66 9.50
CA SER A 89 1.31 1.29 10.57
C SER A 89 2.23 0.30 11.29
N ASN A 90 1.72 -0.91 11.58
CA ASN A 90 2.52 -1.99 12.16
C ASN A 90 3.66 -2.41 11.23
N TRP A 91 3.35 -2.62 9.94
CA TRP A 91 4.35 -2.97 8.94
C TRP A 91 5.44 -1.89 8.80
N ALA A 92 5.06 -0.62 8.66
CA ALA A 92 6.00 0.49 8.50
C ALA A 92 6.91 0.65 9.72
N THR A 93 6.37 0.42 10.92
CA THR A 93 7.16 0.44 12.16
C THR A 93 8.13 -0.74 12.23
N GLY A 94 7.71 -1.94 11.83
CA GLY A 94 8.59 -3.11 11.72
C GLY A 94 9.71 -2.90 10.70
N ALA A 95 9.37 -2.38 9.51
CA ALA A 95 10.34 -2.09 8.46
C ALA A 95 11.41 -1.10 8.93
N ALA A 96 11.03 -0.03 9.64
CA ALA A 96 11.99 0.93 10.21
C ALA A 96 12.97 0.26 11.19
N ARG A 97 12.50 -0.68 12.03
CA ARG A 97 13.37 -1.42 12.97
C ARG A 97 14.35 -2.33 12.25
N VAL A 98 13.88 -3.07 11.24
CA VAL A 98 14.73 -3.96 10.43
C VAL A 98 15.80 -3.16 9.68
N LEU A 99 15.43 -1.99 9.15
CA LEU A 99 16.37 -1.05 8.51
C LEU A 99 17.45 -0.57 9.49
N ALA A 100 17.08 -0.11 10.69
CA ALA A 100 18.08 0.31 11.67
C ALA A 100 19.05 -0.83 12.04
N ALA A 101 18.53 -2.06 12.19
CA ALA A 101 19.36 -3.22 12.46
C ALA A 101 20.32 -3.56 11.30
N SER A 102 19.87 -3.43 10.04
CA SER A 102 20.72 -3.73 8.89
C SER A 102 21.89 -2.75 8.73
N GLN A 103 21.72 -1.47 9.08
CA GLN A 103 22.84 -0.53 9.11
C GLN A 103 23.92 -0.95 10.10
N LEU A 104 23.51 -1.37 11.31
CA LEU A 104 24.45 -1.81 12.33
C LEU A 104 25.22 -3.04 11.85
N GLN A 105 24.54 -3.99 11.22
CA GLN A 105 25.18 -5.18 10.63
C GLN A 105 26.18 -4.80 9.53
N GLU A 106 25.86 -3.83 8.67
CA GLU A 106 26.78 -3.39 7.63
C GLU A 106 28.04 -2.74 8.21
N LEU A 107 27.89 -1.93 9.26
CA LEU A 107 29.02 -1.33 9.97
C LEU A 107 29.91 -2.37 10.65
N ASP A 108 29.31 -3.38 11.30
CA ASP A 108 30.04 -4.46 11.94
C ASP A 108 30.83 -5.30 10.91
N LEU A 109 30.20 -5.64 9.77
CA LEU A 109 30.89 -6.31 8.67
C LEU A 109 32.10 -5.51 8.17
N ARG A 110 31.98 -4.19 8.04
CA ARG A 110 33.10 -3.33 7.64
C ARG A 110 34.22 -3.33 8.69
N ALA A 111 33.87 -3.28 9.97
CA ALA A 111 34.84 -3.33 11.06
C ALA A 111 35.61 -4.66 11.08
N ILE A 112 34.90 -5.78 10.94
CA ILE A 112 35.50 -7.13 10.86
C ILE A 112 36.43 -7.23 9.65
N GLN A 113 35.98 -6.77 8.47
CA GLN A 113 36.81 -6.77 7.27
C GLN A 113 38.09 -5.95 7.45
N GLN A 114 38.00 -4.80 8.10
CA GLN A 114 39.16 -3.95 8.37
C GLN A 114 40.14 -4.63 9.34
N GLN A 115 39.63 -5.20 10.44
CA GLN A 115 40.45 -5.95 11.40
C GLN A 115 41.17 -7.15 10.74
N VAL A 116 40.50 -7.86 9.84
CA VAL A 116 41.10 -8.97 9.08
C VAL A 116 42.20 -8.46 8.13
N LYS A 117 42.01 -7.31 7.48
CA LYS A 117 43.06 -6.71 6.64
C LYS A 117 44.28 -6.32 7.47
N ASP A 118 44.06 -5.70 8.63
CA ASP A 118 45.14 -5.23 9.51
C ASP A 118 45.92 -6.39 10.13
N SER A 119 45.24 -7.49 10.49
CA SER A 119 45.92 -8.70 11.01
C SER A 119 46.80 -9.37 9.94
N LYS A 120 46.32 -9.46 8.69
CA LYS A 120 47.12 -9.96 7.55
C LYS A 120 48.36 -9.09 7.31
N LYS A 121 48.21 -7.75 7.37
CA LYS A 121 49.33 -6.81 7.18
C LYS A 121 50.38 -6.92 8.29
N LYS A 122 49.96 -7.11 9.54
CA LYS A 122 50.89 -7.35 10.67
C LYS A 122 51.65 -8.67 10.51
N ARG A 123 50.98 -9.73 10.05
CA ARG A 123 51.61 -11.04 9.82
C ARG A 123 52.65 -11.02 8.70
N GLY A 124 52.40 -10.29 7.61
CA GLY A 124 53.36 -10.14 6.51
C GLY A 124 54.61 -9.31 6.85
N ARG A 125 54.53 -8.42 7.86
CA ARG A 125 55.69 -7.63 8.33
C ARG A 125 56.58 -8.37 9.33
N GLY A 126 56.09 -9.42 9.98
CA GLY A 126 56.87 -10.25 10.91
C GLY A 126 57.59 -11.43 10.25
N GLN A 127 57.53 -11.55 8.92
CA GLN A 127 58.18 -12.61 8.13
C GLN A 127 59.28 -12.08 7.17
N LEU A 128 59.63 -10.80 7.30
CA LEU A 128 60.81 -10.17 6.68
C LEU A 128 61.84 -9.90 7.78
#